data_AF-B0K811-F1
#
_entry.id   AF-B0K811-F1
#
_cell.length_a   1.000
_cell.length_b   1.000
_cell.length_c   1.000
_cell.angle_alpha   90.00
_cell.angle_beta   90.00
_cell.angle_gamma   90.00
#
_symmetry.space_group_name_H-M   'P 1'
#
loop_
_entity.id
_entity.type
_entity.pdbx_description
1 polymer ?
#
loop_
_entity_poly.entity_id
_entity_poly.type
_entity_poly.pdbx_seq_one_letter_code
_entity_poly.pdbx_strand_id
1 'polypeptide(L)'
;MDSKDMQRLQTTQQRGYPLNREMEFQKTTEVHSISSASKDRRNDVQRYTSKMLEMIVERGNMRAAYKRVVANKGSHGVDGMEVDELLPYLKENFKP
;
A
#
# COMPACT_ATOMS: atom_id res chain seq x y z
N MET A 1 1.41 -61.48 -4.42
CA MET A 1 2.56 -60.66 -3.99
C MET A 1 2.79 -59.61 -5.06
N ASP A 2 2.66 -58.31 -4.87
CA ASP A 2 2.10 -57.49 -3.80
C ASP A 2 1.75 -56.14 -4.45
N SER A 3 0.63 -55.57 -4.02
CA SER A 3 0.17 -54.23 -4.37
C SER A 3 1.17 -53.16 -3.90
N LYS A 4 1.23 -52.01 -4.58
CA LYS A 4 1.30 -50.68 -3.95
C LYS A 4 1.24 -49.55 -4.97
N ASP A 5 0.05 -48.95 -5.02
CA ASP A 5 -0.18 -47.58 -5.48
C ASP A 5 0.82 -46.61 -4.85
N MET A 6 1.60 -45.91 -5.68
CA MET A 6 2.35 -44.74 -5.23
C MET A 6 1.48 -43.49 -5.40
N GLN A 7 0.62 -43.26 -4.41
CA GLN A 7 0.08 -41.95 -4.15
C GLN A 7 1.25 -41.02 -3.77
N ARG A 8 1.64 -40.14 -4.68
CA ARG A 8 2.63 -39.09 -4.41
C ARG A 8 1.97 -38.07 -3.48
N LEU A 9 2.31 -38.19 -2.20
CA LEU A 9 1.89 -37.30 -1.11
C LEU A 9 2.21 -35.84 -1.47
N GLN A 10 1.19 -34.98 -1.40
CA GLN A 10 1.37 -33.54 -1.40
C GLN A 10 2.00 -33.13 -0.06
N THR A 11 3.30 -32.83 -0.06
CA THR A 11 3.97 -32.31 1.13
C THR A 11 3.80 -30.79 1.18
N THR A 12 2.58 -30.31 1.43
CA THR A 12 2.36 -28.92 1.83
C THR A 12 2.78 -28.79 3.28
N GLN A 13 4.04 -28.47 3.53
CA GLN A 13 4.45 -27.90 4.80
C GLN A 13 3.81 -26.51 4.89
N GLN A 14 2.70 -26.38 5.62
CA GLN A 14 2.21 -25.08 6.09
C GLN A 14 3.29 -24.47 6.99
N ARG A 15 4.27 -23.81 6.38
CA ARG A 15 5.27 -23.05 7.10
C ARG A 15 4.65 -21.69 7.37
N GLY A 16 4.00 -21.57 8.53
CA GLY A 16 3.58 -20.29 9.07
C GLY A 16 4.75 -19.32 9.04
N TYR A 17 4.52 -18.12 8.50
CA TYR A 17 5.49 -17.04 8.47
C TYR A 17 5.88 -16.69 9.92
N PRO A 18 7.13 -16.91 10.34
CA PRO A 18 7.61 -16.38 11.61
C PRO A 18 7.90 -14.90 11.38
N LEU A 19 7.03 -14.04 11.91
CA LEU A 19 7.09 -12.59 11.76
C LEU A 19 7.97 -11.98 12.86
N ASN A 20 9.22 -12.43 13.02
CA ASN A 20 10.13 -11.89 14.03
C ASN A 20 11.48 -11.53 13.38
N ARG A 21 11.55 -10.35 12.75
CA ARG A 21 12.82 -9.64 12.61
C ARG A 21 12.86 -8.59 13.69
N GLU A 22 13.27 -9.03 14.88
CA GLU A 22 13.63 -8.16 16.00
C GLU A 22 14.79 -7.25 15.57
N MET A 23 14.53 -5.96 15.51
CA MET A 23 15.55 -4.92 15.40
C MET A 23 15.74 -4.35 16.80
N GLU A 24 16.83 -4.71 17.46
CA GLU A 24 17.20 -4.12 18.75
C GLU A 24 17.56 -2.64 18.54
N PHE A 25 16.73 -1.73 19.05
CA PHE A 25 17.11 -0.33 19.22
C PHE A 25 17.24 -0.04 20.71
N GLN A 26 18.46 -0.09 21.23
CA GLN A 26 18.74 0.24 22.62
C GLN A 26 18.63 1.76 22.83
N LYS A 27 17.44 2.17 23.27
CA LYS A 27 17.09 3.08 24.39
C LYS A 27 18.00 4.29 24.67
N THR A 28 17.47 5.49 24.45
CA THR A 28 17.70 6.65 25.35
C THR A 28 16.43 7.51 25.50
N THR A 29 16.09 7.73 26.78
CA THR A 29 15.41 8.91 27.34
C THR A 29 13.90 9.08 27.11
N GLU A 30 13.17 8.48 28.05
CA GLU A 30 12.14 9.11 28.87
C GLU A 30 11.06 9.98 28.20
N VAL A 31 9.94 9.29 27.96
CA VAL A 31 8.53 9.73 28.01
C VAL A 31 8.30 11.15 28.54
N HIS A 32 7.72 12.00 27.67
CA HIS A 32 6.56 12.81 28.04
C HIS A 32 5.54 12.75 26.90
N SER A 33 4.63 11.79 27.00
CA SER A 33 3.38 11.81 26.24
C SER A 33 2.55 12.97 26.76
N ILE A 34 2.77 14.18 26.25
CA ILE A 34 1.78 15.25 26.41
C ILE A 34 0.54 14.87 25.61
N SER A 35 -0.33 14.09 26.26
CA SER A 35 -1.74 14.02 25.93
C SER A 35 -2.32 15.41 26.15
N SER A 36 -2.10 16.31 25.20
CA SER A 36 -2.90 17.51 25.06
C SER A 36 -4.24 17.11 24.47
N ALA A 37 -5.04 16.38 25.27
CA ALA A 37 -6.48 16.33 25.11
C ALA A 37 -7.00 17.75 25.36
N SER A 38 -6.87 18.61 24.36
CA SER A 38 -7.65 19.84 24.29
C SER A 38 -9.11 19.43 24.33
N LYS A 39 -9.81 19.86 25.37
CA LYS A 39 -11.27 19.67 25.54
C LYS A 39 -12.10 20.48 24.55
N ASP A 40 -11.43 21.13 23.60
CA ASP A 40 -12.02 21.88 22.48
C ASP A 40 -11.46 21.44 21.12
N ARG A 41 -11.12 20.15 20.96
CA ARG A 41 -10.71 19.53 19.68
C ARG A 41 -11.83 18.71 19.06
N ARG A 42 -13.02 19.29 18.96
CA ARG A 42 -14.11 18.65 18.24
C ARG A 42 -13.80 18.70 16.73
N ASN A 43 -13.36 17.56 16.20
CA ASN A 43 -13.68 17.06 14.85
C ASN A 43 -12.84 17.54 13.65
N ASP A 44 -11.70 18.21 13.83
CA ASP A 44 -10.89 18.63 12.67
C ASP A 44 -10.38 17.41 11.87
N VAL A 45 -9.88 16.39 12.58
CA VAL A 45 -9.47 15.10 11.97
C VAL A 45 -10.61 14.43 11.22
N GLN A 46 -11.85 14.46 11.75
CA GLN A 46 -13.02 13.86 11.09
C GLN A 46 -13.47 14.66 9.85
N ARG A 47 -13.27 15.99 9.85
CA ARG A 47 -13.52 16.84 8.69
C ARG A 47 -12.49 16.57 7.58
N TYR A 48 -11.22 16.35 7.92
CA TYR A 48 -10.20 15.99 6.92
C TYR A 48 -10.37 14.58 6.36
N THR A 49 -10.71 13.58 7.18
CA THR A 49 -10.90 12.21 6.68
C THR A 49 -12.15 12.05 5.84
N SER A 50 -13.22 12.80 6.13
CA SER A 50 -14.48 12.70 5.37
C SER A 50 -14.35 13.12 3.91
N LYS A 51 -13.40 14.01 3.56
CA LYS A 51 -13.13 14.46 2.18
C LYS A 51 -11.87 13.87 1.56
N MET A 52 -11.22 12.92 2.23
CA MET A 52 -9.90 12.45 1.81
C MET A 52 -9.91 11.81 0.42
N LEU A 53 -10.97 11.05 0.09
CA LEU A 53 -11.12 10.46 -1.24
C LEU A 53 -11.25 11.52 -2.33
N GLU A 54 -12.03 12.57 -2.07
CA GLU A 54 -12.23 13.71 -2.99
C GLU A 54 -10.91 14.43 -3.26
N MET A 55 -10.08 14.59 -2.23
CA MET A 55 -8.74 15.18 -2.34
C MET A 55 -7.76 14.27 -3.10
N ILE A 56 -7.84 12.95 -2.90
CA ILE A 56 -6.98 11.98 -3.60
C ILE A 56 -7.32 11.97 -5.10
N VAL A 57 -8.60 11.97 -5.47
CA VAL A 57 -9.01 11.94 -6.88
C VAL A 57 -9.10 13.33 -7.51
N GLU A 58 -8.77 14.39 -6.76
CA GLU A 58 -8.76 15.75 -7.26
C GLU A 58 -7.90 15.86 -8.52
N ARG A 59 -8.42 16.52 -9.55
CA ARG A 59 -7.75 16.68 -10.86
C ARG A 59 -6.32 17.21 -10.74
N GLY A 60 -6.08 18.14 -9.81
CA GLY A 60 -4.75 18.68 -9.52
C GLY A 60 -3.79 17.62 -8.99
N ASN A 61 -4.22 16.86 -7.99
CA ASN A 61 -3.46 15.76 -7.40
C ASN A 61 -3.16 14.67 -8.42
N MET A 62 -4.16 14.21 -9.19
CA MET A 62 -3.99 13.17 -10.20
C MET A 62 -3.00 13.59 -11.30
N ARG A 63 -3.02 14.87 -11.72
CA ARG A 63 -2.02 15.39 -12.69
C ARG A 63 -0.62 15.42 -12.11
N ALA A 64 -0.47 15.75 -10.83
CA ALA A 64 0.82 15.72 -10.14
C ALA A 64 1.35 14.29 -9.96
N ALA A 65 0.47 13.35 -9.61
CA ALA A 65 0.79 11.92 -9.51
C ALA A 65 1.26 11.36 -10.85
N TYR A 66 0.54 11.64 -11.94
CA TYR A 66 0.95 11.25 -13.30
C TYR A 66 2.37 11.74 -13.64
N LYS A 67 2.66 13.03 -13.41
CA LYS A 67 4.00 13.60 -13.67
C LYS A 67 5.09 12.88 -12.87
N ARG A 68 4.82 12.53 -11.61
CA ARG A 68 5.78 11.79 -10.77
C ARG A 68 6.03 10.38 -11.30
N VAL A 69 4.98 9.67 -11.70
CA VAL A 69 5.12 8.32 -12.29
C VAL A 69 5.99 8.37 -13.54
N VAL A 70 5.72 9.33 -14.43
CA VAL A 70 6.52 9.53 -15.66
C VAL A 70 7.97 9.90 -15.37
N ALA A 71 8.21 10.74 -14.36
CA ALA A 71 9.55 11.15 -13.97
C ALA A 71 10.36 9.99 -13.35
N ASN A 72 9.70 9.11 -12.60
CA ASN A 72 10.36 7.99 -11.91
C ASN A 72 10.84 6.91 -12.88
N LYS A 73 10.18 6.73 -14.04
CA LYS A 73 10.56 5.76 -15.08
C LYS A 73 10.83 4.34 -14.56
N GLY A 74 10.01 3.89 -13.60
CA GLY A 74 10.11 2.54 -13.04
C GLY A 74 9.74 1.47 -14.06
N SER A 75 10.15 0.23 -13.79
CA SER A 75 9.72 -0.93 -14.57
C SER A 75 8.22 -1.19 -14.43
N HIS A 76 7.63 -1.76 -15.48
CA HIS A 76 6.20 -2.10 -15.51
C HIS A 76 5.85 -3.14 -14.44
N GLY A 77 4.57 -3.15 -14.05
CA GLY A 77 4.03 -4.12 -13.09
C GLY A 77 3.78 -5.49 -13.72
N VAL A 78 2.95 -6.28 -13.04
CA VAL A 78 2.47 -7.60 -13.53
C VAL A 78 1.56 -7.44 -14.76
N ASP A 79 0.94 -6.28 -14.91
CA ASP A 79 0.13 -5.90 -16.08
C ASP A 79 0.97 -5.64 -17.35
N GLY A 80 2.30 -5.47 -17.21
CA GLY A 80 3.19 -5.20 -18.33
C GLY A 80 3.06 -3.80 -18.92
N MET A 81 2.31 -2.89 -18.29
CA MET A 81 2.05 -1.56 -18.84
C MET A 81 3.27 -0.64 -18.72
N GLU A 82 3.74 -0.12 -19.85
CA GLU A 82 4.82 0.87 -19.87
C GLU A 82 4.31 2.26 -19.49
N VAL A 83 5.23 3.12 -19.03
CA VAL A 83 4.92 4.50 -18.64
C VAL A 83 4.33 5.31 -19.80
N ASP A 84 4.74 5.03 -21.04
CA ASP A 84 4.25 5.71 -22.24
C ASP A 84 2.80 5.32 -22.59
N GLU A 85 2.36 4.13 -22.16
CA GLU A 85 1.00 3.61 -22.36
C GLU A 85 0.00 4.13 -21.33
N LEU A 86 0.49 4.66 -20.20
CA LEU A 86 -0.35 5.14 -19.10
C LEU A 86 -1.30 6.28 -19.52
N LEU A 87 -0.82 7.25 -20.31
CA LEU A 87 -1.65 8.38 -20.72
C LEU A 87 -2.80 7.98 -21.67
N PRO A 88 -2.55 7.17 -22.73
CA PRO A 88 -3.61 6.56 -23.52
C PRO A 88 -4.64 5.83 -22.66
N TYR A 89 -4.18 4.97 -21.74
CA TYR A 89 -5.06 4.17 -20.87
C TYR A 89 -5.98 5.04 -20.02
N LEU A 90 -5.44 6.10 -19.41
CA LEU A 90 -6.23 7.05 -18.62
C LEU A 90 -7.26 7.81 -19.46
N LYS A 91 -6.95 8.17 -20.71
CA LYS A 91 -7.91 8.85 -21.58
C LYS A 91 -9.09 7.96 -21.98
N GLU A 92 -8.85 6.66 -22.13
CA GLU A 92 -9.86 5.69 -22.51
C GLU A 92 -10.80 5.34 -21.35
N ASN A 93 -10.23 5.12 -20.16
CA ASN A 93 -10.93 4.56 -19.00
C ASN A 93 -11.40 5.60 -17.99
N PHE A 94 -10.73 6.75 -17.90
CA PHE A 94 -11.08 7.84 -16.99
C PHE A 94 -11.85 8.95 -17.73
N LYS A 95 -13.03 8.59 -18.23
CA LYS A 95 -14.00 9.54 -18.78
C LYS A 95 -14.78 10.20 -17.62
N PRO A 96 -15.12 11.50 -17.74
CA PRO A 96 -15.90 12.21 -16.72
C PRO A 96 -17.32 11.65 -16.58
#